data_AF-A0A835XKJ5-F1
#
_entry.id   AF-A0A835XKJ5-F1
#
_cell.length_a   1.000
_cell.length_b   1.000
_cell.length_c   1.000
_cell.angle_alpha   90.00
_cell.angle_beta   90.00
_cell.angle_gamma   90.00
#
_symmetry.space_group_name_H-M   'P 1'
#
loop_
_entity.id
_entity.type
_entity.pdbx_description
1 polymer ?
#
loop_
_entity_poly.entity_id
_entity_poly.type
_entity_poly.pdbx_seq_one_letter_code
_entity_poly.pdbx_strand_id
1 'polypeptide(L)'
;MTNWARVYYTNGIALLPLLVAIPLCGEYQALMSVSWTGGVIAPLLLSCAVGVCMSHASYLLREAVSAKLLTIVGILCKVITVVINLMIWDNHANPSGIFFLLVCVGAGTVYEQAPKRA
;
A
#
# COMPACT_ATOMS: atom_id res chain seq x y z
N MET A 1 14.15 -16.33 -10.45
CA MET A 1 12.71 -16.41 -10.10
C MET A 1 11.95 -15.32 -10.84
N THR A 2 10.84 -15.66 -11.50
CA THR A 2 9.96 -14.68 -12.17
C THR A 2 9.25 -13.80 -11.15
N ASN A 3 8.81 -12.59 -11.55
CA ASN A 3 8.05 -11.70 -10.66
C ASN A 3 6.72 -12.32 -10.24
N TRP A 4 6.05 -13.06 -11.12
CA TRP A 4 4.84 -13.81 -10.80
C TRP A 4 5.04 -14.85 -9.68
N ALA A 5 6.17 -15.56 -9.68
CA ALA A 5 6.49 -16.48 -8.59
C ALA A 5 6.65 -15.72 -7.25
N ARG A 6 7.32 -14.57 -7.25
CA ARG A 6 7.48 -13.74 -6.03
C ARG A 6 6.13 -13.25 -5.51
N VAL A 7 5.24 -12.80 -6.40
CA VAL A 7 3.87 -12.39 -6.04
C VAL A 7 3.11 -13.57 -5.41
N TYR A 8 3.15 -14.74 -6.01
CA TYR A 8 2.49 -15.93 -5.47
C TYR A 8 3.01 -16.31 -4.08
N TYR A 9 4.33 -16.42 -3.91
CA TYR A 9 4.93 -16.78 -2.63
C TYR A 9 4.66 -15.74 -1.55
N THR A 10 4.78 -14.45 -1.87
CA THR A 10 4.58 -13.40 -0.86
C THR A 10 3.13 -13.23 -0.44
N ASN A 11 2.17 -13.37 -1.36
CA ASN A 11 0.75 -13.39 -0.99
C ASN A 11 0.39 -14.67 -0.21
N GLY A 12 0.95 -15.83 -0.59
CA GLY A 12 0.73 -17.08 0.14
C GLY A 12 1.30 -17.04 1.56
N ILE A 13 2.52 -16.54 1.73
CA ILE A 13 3.15 -16.40 3.07
C ILE A 13 2.39 -15.36 3.90
N ALA A 14 1.84 -14.30 3.29
CA ALA A 14 1.05 -13.27 3.98
C ALA A 14 -0.26 -13.81 4.59
N LEU A 15 -0.75 -14.99 4.19
CA LEU A 15 -1.89 -15.63 4.84
C LEU A 15 -1.59 -15.99 6.30
N LEU A 16 -0.35 -16.36 6.64
CA LEU A 16 0.03 -16.72 8.01
C LEU A 16 -0.13 -15.55 9.00
N PRO A 17 0.49 -14.37 8.78
CA PRO A 17 0.26 -13.23 9.66
C PRO A 17 -1.19 -12.73 9.61
N LEU A 18 -1.90 -12.90 8.49
CA LEU A 18 -3.32 -12.55 8.41
C LEU A 18 -4.18 -13.42 9.36
N LEU A 19 -3.96 -14.74 9.39
CA LEU A 19 -4.66 -15.66 10.28
C LEU A 19 -4.44 -15.31 11.77
N VAL A 20 -3.26 -14.76 12.09
CA VAL A 20 -2.94 -14.29 13.44
C VAL A 20 -3.54 -12.89 13.70
N ALA A 21 -3.53 -12.00 12.71
CA ALA A 21 -4.01 -10.63 12.87
C ALA A 21 -5.54 -10.54 13.05
N ILE A 22 -6.33 -11.35 12.32
CA ILE A 22 -7.80 -11.33 12.40
C ILE A 22 -8.32 -11.50 13.85
N PRO A 23 -7.90 -12.52 14.63
CA PRO A 23 -8.37 -12.66 16.01
C PRO A 23 -7.81 -11.60 16.95
N LEU A 24 -6.57 -11.13 16.73
CA LEU A 24 -5.95 -10.10 17.57
C LEU A 24 -6.60 -8.71 17.40
N CYS A 25 -7.01 -8.36 16.19
CA CYS A 25 -7.67 -7.09 15.90
C CYS A 25 -9.18 -7.10 16.19
N GLY A 26 -9.75 -8.27 16.52
CA GLY A 26 -11.19 -8.40 16.79
C GLY A 26 -12.09 -8.34 15.55
N GLU A 27 -11.51 -8.37 14.34
CA GLU A 27 -12.22 -8.25 13.06
C GLU A 27 -13.14 -9.45 12.75
N TYR A 28 -13.03 -10.53 13.52
CA TYR A 28 -13.87 -11.72 13.37
C TYR A 28 -15.38 -11.40 13.51
N GLN A 29 -15.75 -10.51 14.44
CA GLN A 29 -17.15 -10.15 14.65
C GLN A 29 -17.71 -9.34 13.47
N ALA A 30 -16.91 -8.44 12.90
CA ALA A 30 -17.28 -7.67 11.71
C ALA A 30 -17.52 -8.60 10.51
N LEU A 31 -16.66 -9.61 10.31
CA LEU A 31 -16.80 -10.60 9.24
C LEU A 31 -18.11 -11.41 9.36
N MET A 32 -18.50 -11.81 10.57
CA MET A 32 -19.72 -12.60 10.78
C MET A 32 -21.00 -11.81 10.57
N SER A 33 -20.93 -10.48 10.71
CA SER A 33 -22.07 -9.58 10.50
C SER A 33 -22.29 -9.17 9.04
N VAL A 34 -21.36 -9.51 8.14
CA VAL A 34 -21.41 -9.04 6.76
C VAL A 34 -22.45 -9.82 5.94
N SER A 35 -23.36 -9.09 5.31
CA SER A 35 -24.28 -9.67 4.33
C SER A 35 -23.60 -9.71 2.95
N TRP A 36 -23.35 -10.91 2.43
CA TRP A 36 -22.74 -11.12 1.12
C TRP A 36 -23.71 -10.79 -0.01
N THR A 37 -23.77 -9.51 -0.38
CA THR A 37 -24.57 -9.01 -1.50
C THR A 37 -23.67 -8.67 -2.70
N GLY A 38 -24.25 -8.57 -3.90
CA GLY A 38 -23.50 -8.21 -5.11
C GLY A 38 -22.76 -6.86 -4.99
N GLY A 39 -23.32 -5.91 -4.23
CA GLY A 39 -22.70 -4.61 -3.95
C GLY A 39 -21.46 -4.68 -3.06
N VAL A 40 -21.24 -5.78 -2.32
CA VAL A 40 -20.05 -6.02 -1.49
C VAL A 40 -19.04 -6.88 -2.24
N ILE A 41 -19.51 -7.91 -2.95
CA ILE A 41 -18.64 -8.85 -3.66
C ILE A 41 -17.91 -8.16 -4.82
N ALA A 42 -18.60 -7.32 -5.60
CA ALA A 42 -18.00 -6.63 -6.74
C ALA A 42 -16.80 -5.73 -6.35
N PRO A 43 -16.90 -4.79 -5.39
CA PRO A 43 -15.75 -3.99 -4.98
C PRO A 43 -14.67 -4.82 -4.27
N LEU A 44 -15.03 -5.92 -3.59
CA LEU A 44 -14.05 -6.84 -3.00
C LEU A 44 -13.21 -7.56 -4.06
N LEU A 45 -13.83 -8.07 -5.12
CA LEU A 45 -13.09 -8.69 -6.21
C LEU A 45 -12.21 -7.68 -6.95
N LEU A 46 -12.72 -6.45 -7.14
CA LEU A 46 -11.95 -5.36 -7.73
C LEU A 46 -10.73 -5.01 -6.89
N SER A 47 -10.87 -4.90 -5.56
CA SER A 47 -9.75 -4.59 -4.67
C SER A 47 -8.70 -5.70 -4.68
N CYS A 48 -9.11 -6.97 -4.71
CA CYS A 48 -8.20 -8.10 -4.89
C CYS A 48 -7.43 -8.03 -6.22
N ALA A 49 -8.13 -7.75 -7.33
CA ALA A 49 -7.49 -7.64 -8.65
C ALA A 49 -6.47 -6.50 -8.69
N VAL A 50 -6.84 -5.32 -8.19
CA VAL A 50 -5.93 -4.16 -8.09
C VAL A 50 -4.75 -4.46 -7.15
N GLY A 51 -4.97 -5.17 -6.06
CA GLY A 51 -3.93 -5.61 -5.12
C GLY A 51 -2.89 -6.52 -5.77
N VAL A 52 -3.32 -7.48 -6.60
CA VAL A 52 -2.42 -8.34 -7.38
C VAL A 52 -1.60 -7.51 -8.38
N CYS A 53 -2.25 -6.59 -9.11
CA CYS A 53 -1.56 -5.68 -10.03
C CYS A 53 -0.50 -4.83 -9.31
N MET A 54 -0.84 -4.26 -8.15
CA MET A 54 0.07 -3.46 -7.34
C MET A 54 1.27 -4.29 -6.84
N SER A 55 1.02 -5.52 -6.38
CA SER A 55 2.08 -6.44 -5.93
C SER A 55 3.05 -6.74 -7.07
N HIS A 56 2.54 -7.06 -8.26
CA HIS A 56 3.37 -7.32 -9.44
C HIS A 56 4.17 -6.09 -9.88
N ALA A 57 3.52 -4.92 -9.98
CA ALA A 57 4.17 -3.66 -10.33
C ALA A 57 5.30 -3.28 -9.35
N SER A 58 5.11 -3.56 -8.06
CA SER A 58 6.13 -3.31 -7.04
C SER A 58 7.40 -4.16 -7.25
N TYR A 59 7.26 -5.41 -7.69
CA TYR A 59 8.41 -6.25 -8.02
C TYR A 59 9.08 -5.84 -9.33
N LEU A 60 8.31 -5.46 -10.35
CA LEU A 60 8.87 -4.90 -11.58
C LEU A 60 9.70 -3.64 -11.29
N LEU A 61 9.17 -2.76 -10.44
CA LEU A 61 9.86 -1.54 -10.05
C LEU A 61 11.17 -1.88 -9.30
N ARG A 62 11.14 -2.84 -8.37
CA ARG A 62 12.34 -3.31 -7.65
C ARG A 62 13.45 -3.86 -8.56
N GLU A 63 13.10 -4.42 -9.70
CA GLU A 63 14.09 -4.88 -10.69
C GLU A 63 14.65 -3.74 -11.53
N ALA A 64 13.84 -2.72 -11.80
CA ALA A 64 14.22 -1.59 -12.65
C ALA A 64 14.97 -0.48 -11.89
N VAL A 65 14.73 -0.30 -10.59
CA VAL A 65 15.26 0.84 -9.83
C VAL A 65 15.98 0.41 -8.55
N SER A 66 16.80 1.32 -8.00
CA SER A 66 17.48 1.10 -6.72
C SER A 66 16.50 1.08 -5.55
N ALA A 67 16.89 0.44 -4.44
CA ALA A 67 16.08 0.40 -3.22
C ALA A 67 15.70 1.80 -2.68
N LYS A 68 16.55 2.81 -2.93
CA LYS A 68 16.26 4.22 -2.59
C LYS A 68 15.12 4.78 -3.45
N LEU A 69 15.18 4.59 -4.76
CA LEU A 69 14.16 5.11 -5.67
C LEU A 69 12.81 4.45 -5.41
N LEU A 70 12.81 3.17 -5.02
CA LEU A 70 11.60 2.47 -4.61
C LEU A 70 10.90 3.14 -3.42
N THR A 71 11.65 3.54 -2.38
CA THR A 71 11.07 4.18 -1.19
C THR A 71 10.55 5.58 -1.51
N ILE A 72 11.27 6.34 -2.33
CA ILE A 72 10.84 7.67 -2.80
C ILE A 72 9.54 7.55 -3.62
N VAL A 73 9.46 6.61 -4.56
CA VAL A 73 8.22 6.36 -5.34
C VAL A 73 7.05 5.99 -4.43
N GLY A 74 7.29 5.18 -3.39
CA GLY A 74 6.28 4.85 -2.38
C GLY A 74 5.77 6.07 -1.60
N ILE A 75 6.65 7.00 -1.24
CA ILE A 75 6.28 8.26 -0.58
C ILE A 75 5.44 9.12 -1.56
N LEU A 76 5.89 9.28 -2.81
CA LEU A 76 5.18 10.06 -3.82
C LEU A 76 3.77 9.52 -4.09
N CYS A 77 3.60 8.20 -4.16
CA CYS A 77 2.29 7.57 -4.32
C CYS A 77 1.32 7.97 -3.19
N LYS A 78 1.78 7.94 -1.93
CA LYS A 78 0.96 8.36 -0.77
C LYS A 78 0.57 9.84 -0.84
N VAL A 79 1.49 10.69 -1.30
CA VAL A 79 1.29 12.14 -1.38
C VAL A 79 0.26 12.49 -2.44
N ILE A 80 0.36 11.85 -3.61
CA ILE A 80 -0.61 11.99 -4.70
C ILE A 80 -2.01 11.59 -4.20
N THR A 81 -2.14 10.49 -3.46
CA THR A 81 -3.43 10.09 -2.88
C THR A 81 -4.03 11.17 -1.97
N VAL A 82 -3.21 11.81 -1.13
CA VAL A 82 -3.72 12.88 -0.27
C VAL A 82 -4.07 14.14 -1.06
N VAL A 83 -3.28 14.51 -2.06
CA VAL A 83 -3.62 15.63 -2.96
C VAL A 83 -4.94 15.37 -3.68
N ILE A 84 -5.14 14.18 -4.24
CA ILE A 84 -6.40 13.78 -4.87
C ILE A 84 -7.55 13.84 -3.86
N ASN A 85 -7.34 13.35 -2.64
CA ASN A 85 -8.37 13.40 -1.60
C ASN A 85 -8.79 14.84 -1.26
N LEU A 86 -7.84 15.77 -1.18
CA LEU A 86 -8.12 17.20 -0.97
C LEU A 86 -8.85 17.85 -2.15
N MET A 87 -8.66 17.34 -3.38
CA MET A 87 -9.33 17.88 -4.56
C MET A 87 -10.75 17.33 -4.76
N ILE A 88 -11.01 16.08 -4.35
CA ILE A 88 -12.28 15.40 -4.60
C ILE A 88 -13.27 15.52 -3.42
N TRP A 89 -12.79 15.58 -2.18
CA TRP A 89 -13.65 15.58 -0.99
C TRP A 89 -13.55 16.87 -0.17
N ASP A 90 -14.71 17.42 0.23
CA ASP A 90 -14.81 18.60 1.10
C ASP A 90 -14.44 18.34 2.58
N ASN A 91 -14.13 17.08 2.95
CA ASN A 91 -13.59 16.76 4.27
C ASN A 91 -12.07 17.00 4.25
N HIS A 92 -11.69 18.24 4.48
CA HIS A 92 -10.31 18.70 4.38
C HIS A 92 -9.45 18.01 5.44
N ALA A 93 -8.33 17.41 5.04
CA ALA A 93 -7.35 16.92 5.99
C ALA A 93 -6.91 18.08 6.90
N ASN A 94 -6.82 17.84 8.20
CA ASN A 94 -6.42 18.85 9.19
C ASN A 94 -5.16 19.58 8.68
N PRO A 95 -5.12 20.93 8.65
CA PRO A 95 -3.95 21.68 8.14
C PRO A 95 -2.62 21.26 8.76
N SER A 96 -2.64 20.82 10.03
CA SER A 96 -1.47 20.24 10.70
C SER A 96 -1.00 18.92 10.05
N GLY A 97 -1.92 18.06 9.64
CA GLY A 97 -1.63 16.82 8.91
C GLY A 97 -1.02 17.09 7.54
N ILE A 98 -1.52 18.10 6.82
CA ILE A 98 -0.96 18.54 5.54
C ILE A 98 0.48 19.05 5.73
N PHE A 99 0.72 19.84 6.78
CA PHE A 99 2.06 20.33 7.11
C PHE A 99 3.06 19.18 7.35
N PHE A 100 2.73 18.20 8.19
CA PHE A 100 3.59 17.04 8.41
C PHE A 100 3.80 16.21 7.15
N LEU A 101 2.80 16.16 6.26
CA LEU A 101 2.92 15.47 4.98
C LEU A 101 3.94 16.15 4.06
N LEU A 102 3.91 17.48 3.98
CA LEU A 102 4.93 18.25 3.26
C LEU A 102 6.33 18.06 3.84
N VAL A 103 6.45 17.97 5.17
CA VAL A 103 7.73 17.64 5.83
C VAL A 103 8.22 16.25 5.43
N CYS A 104 7.36 15.24 5.42
CA CYS A 104 7.70 13.88 4.97
C CYS A 104 8.14 13.84 3.49
N VAL A 105 7.49 14.63 2.62
CA VAL A 105 7.89 14.78 1.22
C VAL A 105 9.27 15.41 1.11
N GLY A 106 9.49 16.52 1.82
CA GLY A 106 10.78 17.21 1.85
C GLY A 106 11.90 16.31 2.38
N ALA A 107 11.66 15.55 3.44
CA ALA A 107 12.61 14.56 3.95
C ALA A 107 12.98 13.51 2.87
N GLY A 108 12.02 13.09 2.05
CA GLY A 108 12.24 12.18 0.93
C GLY A 108 13.16 12.73 -0.16
N THR A 109 13.16 14.06 -0.40
CA THR A 109 14.04 14.69 -1.40
C THR A 109 15.49 14.78 -0.94
N VAL A 110 15.72 14.91 0.37
CA VAL A 110 17.07 14.95 0.98
C VAL A 110 17.62 13.57 1.32
N TYR A 111 16.81 12.51 1.20
CA TYR A 111 17.25 11.16 1.52
C TYR A 111 18.43 10.75 0.64
N GLU A 112 19.57 10.41 1.22
CA GLU A 112 20.77 9.95 0.50
C GLU A 112 20.85 8.42 0.50
N GLN A 113 21.46 7.84 -0.53
CA GLN A 113 21.57 6.38 -0.61
C GLN A 113 22.65 5.89 0.35
N ALA A 114 22.33 4.97 1.25
CA ALA A 114 23.35 4.30 2.06
C ALA A 114 24.38 3.62 1.15
N PRO A 115 25.70 3.68 1.47
CA PRO A 115 26.74 3.11 0.64
C PRO A 115 26.45 1.62 0.39
N LYS A 116 26.53 1.20 -0.87
CA LYS A 116 26.38 -0.22 -1.24
C LYS A 116 27.47 -0.98 -0.51
N ARG A 117 27.10 -1.98 0.29
CA ARG A 117 28.08 -2.89 0.91
C ARG A 117 28.85 -3.58 -0.22
N ALA A 118 30.18 -3.50 -0.16
CA ALA A 118 31.09 -4.15 -1.08
C ALA A 118 30.99 -5.68 -0.95
#